data_AF-A0A096KHX8-F1
#
_entry.id   AF-A0A096KHX8-F1
#
_cell.length_a   1.000
_cell.length_b   1.000
_cell.length_c   1.000
_cell.angle_alpha   90.00
_cell.angle_beta   90.00
_cell.angle_gamma   90.00
#
_symmetry.space_group_name_H-M   'P 1'
#
loop_
_entity.id
_entity.type
_entity.pdbx_description
1 polymer ?
#
loop_
_entity_poly.entity_id
_entity_poly.type
_entity_poly.pdbx_seq_one_letter_code
_entity_poly.pdbx_strand_id
1 'polypeptide(L)'
;MDTEEDMPRPDELRDGTLAEVNALRDLLSQIGDPDAAHDAGVIDDDEYVERKARKLAYTSALAAYANGEVPDLPALLEQMREQASQPTQTETNTANIDYLLMTVGGDQ
;
A
#
# COMPACT_ATOMS: atom_id res chain seq x y z
N MET A 1 -0.68 17.56 45.61
CA MET A 1 -0.01 16.78 44.56
C MET A 1 -1.09 16.52 43.54
N ASP A 2 -1.32 17.54 42.75
CA ASP A 2 -2.36 17.62 41.75
C ASP A 2 -1.89 16.78 40.58
N THR A 3 -2.53 15.63 40.40
CA THR A 3 -2.47 14.87 39.16
C THR A 3 -3.26 15.66 38.13
N GLU A 4 -2.68 16.75 37.64
CA GLU A 4 -3.07 17.28 36.34
C GLU A 4 -2.65 16.20 35.35
N GLU A 5 -3.64 15.40 34.94
CA GLU A 5 -3.54 14.55 33.78
C GLU A 5 -2.89 15.37 32.66
N ASP A 6 -1.71 14.91 32.26
CA ASP A 6 -0.93 15.33 31.10
C ASP A 6 -1.78 15.06 29.85
N MET A 7 -2.87 15.81 29.70
CA MET A 7 -3.73 15.77 28.53
C MET A 7 -3.02 16.62 27.48
N PRO A 8 -2.51 16.01 26.40
CA PRO A 8 -1.77 16.75 25.39
C PRO A 8 -2.65 17.87 24.85
N ARG A 9 -2.10 19.08 24.76
CA ARG A 9 -2.89 20.23 24.33
C ARG A 9 -3.36 19.98 22.89
N PRO A 10 -4.56 20.46 22.50
CA PRO A 10 -5.08 20.24 21.15
C PRO A 10 -4.13 20.72 20.03
N ASP A 11 -3.24 21.68 20.31
CA ASP A 11 -2.14 22.07 19.41
C ASP A 11 -1.05 21.00 19.29
N GLU A 12 -0.64 20.32 20.37
CA GLU A 12 0.37 19.24 20.33
C GLU A 12 -0.14 17.99 19.61
N LEU A 13 -1.44 17.69 19.76
CA LEU A 13 -2.11 16.63 18.99
C LEU A 13 -2.15 16.97 17.49
N ARG A 14 -2.34 18.24 17.13
CA ARG A 14 -2.28 18.71 15.73
C ARG A 14 -0.87 18.68 15.16
N ASP A 15 0.13 19.13 15.92
CA ASP A 15 1.54 19.09 15.52
C ASP A 15 2.05 17.64 15.35
N GLY A 16 1.68 16.74 16.26
CA GLY A 16 1.99 15.30 16.15
C GLY A 16 1.38 14.68 14.90
N THR A 17 0.12 15.00 14.61
CA THR A 17 -0.59 14.53 13.40
C THR A 17 0.08 15.04 12.13
N LEU A 18 0.53 16.31 12.11
CA LEU A 18 1.24 16.89 10.97
C LEU A 18 2.60 16.23 10.73
N ALA A 19 3.32 15.85 11.79
CA ALA A 19 4.59 15.14 11.67
C ALA A 19 4.41 13.76 11.04
N GLU A 20 3.39 12.99 11.47
CA GLU A 20 3.07 11.69 10.89
C GLU A 20 2.61 11.78 9.43
N VAL A 21 1.77 12.77 9.12
CA VAL A 21 1.34 13.05 7.74
C VAL A 21 2.53 13.39 6.85
N ASN A 22 3.49 14.19 7.32
CA ASN A 22 4.70 14.50 6.54
C ASN A 22 5.57 13.25 6.35
N ALA A 23 5.76 12.43 7.39
CA ALA A 23 6.52 11.19 7.29
C ALA A 23 5.90 10.22 6.27
N LEU A 24 4.56 10.06 6.28
CA LEU A 24 3.85 9.23 5.31
C LEU A 24 4.00 9.74 3.88
N ARG A 25 3.98 11.05 3.66
CA ARG A 25 4.22 11.63 2.32
C ARG A 25 5.64 11.39 1.84
N ASP A 26 6.63 11.49 2.73
CA ASP A 26 8.03 11.19 2.42
C ASP A 26 8.20 9.70 2.03
N LEU A 27 7.58 8.79 2.78
CA LEU A 27 7.56 7.36 2.49
C LEU A 27 6.88 7.05 1.14
N LEU A 28 5.76 7.71 0.83
CA LEU A 28 5.11 7.58 -0.49
C LEU A 28 6.01 8.05 -1.63
N SER A 29 6.74 9.16 -1.42
CA SER A 29 7.68 9.67 -2.41
C SER A 29 8.86 8.71 -2.63
N GLN A 30 9.30 8.00 -1.59
CA GLN A 30 10.36 6.99 -1.70
C GLN A 30 9.90 5.73 -2.45
N ILE A 31 8.64 5.32 -2.30
CA ILE A 31 8.07 4.18 -3.03
C ILE A 31 7.98 4.47 -4.53
N GLY A 32 7.62 5.71 -4.88
CA GLY A 32 7.47 6.12 -6.27
C GLY A 32 6.29 5.45 -6.97
N ASP A 33 6.50 5.01 -8.20
CA ASP A 33 5.48 4.33 -9.00
C ASP A 33 5.81 2.84 -9.18
N PRO A 34 5.22 1.94 -8.37
CA PRO A 34 5.53 0.52 -8.43
C PRO A 34 5.04 -0.12 -9.74
N ASP A 35 3.93 0.36 -10.31
CA ASP A 35 3.42 -0.12 -11.59
C ASP A 35 4.41 0.17 -12.73
N ALA A 36 4.94 1.40 -12.82
CA ALA A 36 5.96 1.72 -13.82
C ALA A 36 7.27 0.93 -13.62
N ALA A 37 7.67 0.67 -12.38
CA ALA A 37 8.89 -0.09 -12.08
C ALA A 37 8.73 -1.58 -12.41
N HIS A 38 7.56 -2.15 -12.18
CA HIS A 38 7.24 -3.55 -12.52
C HIS A 38 7.09 -3.73 -14.02
N ASP A 39 6.41 -2.81 -14.72
CA ASP A 39 6.26 -2.83 -16.18
C ASP A 39 7.62 -2.70 -16.90
N ALA A 40 8.54 -1.92 -16.32
CA ALA A 40 9.92 -1.81 -16.80
C ALA A 40 10.81 -3.02 -16.45
N GLY A 41 10.30 -3.99 -15.68
CA GLY A 41 11.05 -5.17 -15.21
C GLY A 41 12.17 -4.82 -14.22
N VAL A 42 12.05 -3.70 -13.51
CA VAL A 42 13.05 -3.23 -12.52
C VAL A 42 12.86 -3.91 -11.16
N ILE A 43 11.63 -4.31 -10.84
CA ILE A 43 11.26 -4.97 -9.60
C ILE A 43 10.51 -6.27 -9.90
N ASP A 44 10.72 -7.30 -9.07
CA ASP A 44 10.02 -8.57 -9.15
C ASP A 44 8.56 -8.47 -8.67
N ASP A 45 7.74 -9.48 -8.96
CA ASP A 45 6.33 -9.54 -8.57
C ASP A 45 6.13 -9.41 -7.05
N ASP A 46 6.94 -10.10 -6.23
CA ASP A 46 6.89 -9.98 -4.77
C ASP A 46 7.19 -8.54 -4.30
N GLU A 47 8.16 -7.88 -4.93
CA GLU A 47 8.51 -6.49 -4.60
C GLU A 47 7.45 -5.50 -5.08
N TYR A 48 6.82 -5.76 -6.23
CA TYR A 48 5.66 -5.02 -6.71
C TYR A 48 4.51 -5.09 -5.72
N VAL A 49 4.16 -6.29 -5.23
CA VAL A 49 3.10 -6.51 -4.23
C VAL A 49 3.39 -5.72 -2.96
N GLU A 50 4.60 -5.82 -2.43
CA GLU A 50 5.05 -5.09 -1.24
C GLU A 50 4.96 -3.57 -1.41
N ARG A 51 5.52 -3.03 -2.51
CA ARG A 51 5.56 -1.59 -2.77
C ARG A 51 4.15 -1.04 -3.04
N LYS A 52 3.32 -1.77 -3.77
CA LYS A 52 1.93 -1.41 -4.06
C LYS A 52 1.08 -1.41 -2.78
N ALA A 53 1.23 -2.44 -1.95
CA ALA A 53 0.55 -2.52 -0.66
C ALA A 53 0.91 -1.34 0.25
N ARG A 54 2.21 -1.03 0.38
CA ARG A 54 2.68 0.13 1.16
C ARG A 54 2.13 1.44 0.61
N LYS A 55 2.16 1.63 -0.71
CA LYS A 55 1.63 2.84 -1.36
C LYS A 55 0.14 3.03 -1.05
N LEU A 56 -0.66 1.96 -1.17
CA LEU A 56 -2.08 2.00 -0.87
C LEU A 56 -2.34 2.26 0.63
N ALA A 57 -1.65 1.55 1.52
CA ALA A 57 -1.82 1.69 2.96
C ALA A 57 -1.48 3.12 3.44
N TYR A 58 -0.37 3.68 2.98
CA TYR A 58 0.05 5.04 3.37
C TYR A 58 -0.87 6.11 2.79
N THR A 59 -1.41 5.91 1.58
CA THR A 59 -2.40 6.81 0.98
C THR A 59 -3.71 6.80 1.78
N SER A 60 -4.18 5.61 2.16
CA SER A 60 -5.36 5.44 3.01
C SER A 60 -5.15 6.04 4.40
N ALA A 61 -3.97 5.85 4.99
CA ALA A 61 -3.62 6.44 6.28
C ALA A 61 -3.63 7.98 6.21
N LEU A 62 -3.05 8.57 5.17
CA LEU A 62 -3.11 10.02 4.95
C LEU A 62 -4.55 10.53 4.84
N ALA A 63 -5.43 9.78 4.18
CA ALA A 63 -6.84 10.12 4.10
C ALA A 63 -7.53 10.05 5.47
N ALA A 64 -7.22 9.04 6.30
CA ALA A 64 -7.74 8.94 7.66
C ALA A 64 -7.28 10.12 8.53
N TYR A 65 -5.98 10.45 8.50
CA TYR A 65 -5.45 11.62 9.20
C TYR A 65 -6.09 12.93 8.72
N ALA A 66 -6.38 13.07 7.42
CA ALA A 66 -7.10 14.22 6.88
C ALA A 66 -8.55 14.32 7.38
N ASN A 67 -9.17 13.19 7.73
CA ASN A 67 -10.49 13.14 8.36
C ASN A 67 -10.43 13.27 9.90
N GLY A 68 -9.24 13.35 10.49
CA GLY A 68 -9.03 13.41 11.95
C GLY A 68 -9.11 12.05 12.64
N GLU A 69 -9.03 10.95 11.89
CA GLU A 69 -8.95 9.59 12.41
C GLU A 69 -7.48 9.14 12.50
N VAL A 70 -7.15 8.33 13.52
CA VAL A 70 -5.84 7.69 13.63
C VAL A 70 -5.93 6.32 12.95
N PRO A 71 -5.36 6.15 11.76
CA PRO A 71 -5.41 4.89 11.03
C PRO A 71 -4.53 3.83 11.70
N ASP A 72 -5.02 2.59 11.72
CA ASP A 72 -4.20 1.43 12.08
C ASP A 72 -3.34 1.01 10.88
N LEU A 73 -2.14 1.60 10.79
CA LEU A 73 -1.17 1.32 9.73
C LEU A 73 -0.84 -0.17 9.55
N PRO A 74 -0.57 -0.97 10.60
CA PRO A 74 -0.27 -2.39 10.41
C PRO A 74 -1.47 -3.17 9.86
N ALA A 75 -2.69 -2.91 10.33
CA ALA A 75 -3.88 -3.55 9.78
C ALA A 75 -4.12 -3.15 8.31
N LEU A 76 -3.92 -1.87 7.97
CA LEU A 76 -4.01 -1.40 6.58
C LEU A 76 -2.96 -2.06 5.69
N LEU A 77 -1.72 -2.21 6.17
CA LEU A 77 -0.66 -2.85 5.41
C LEU A 77 -0.96 -4.32 5.11
N GLU A 78 -1.50 -5.06 6.08
CA GLU A 78 -1.90 -6.46 5.89
C GLU A 78 -3.01 -6.58 4.84
N GLN A 79 -4.08 -5.78 5.00
CA GLN A 79 -5.19 -5.75 4.05
C GLN A 79 -4.75 -5.37 2.63
N MET A 80 -3.88 -4.36 2.50
CA MET A 80 -3.40 -3.91 1.20
C MET A 80 -2.41 -4.91 0.58
N ARG A 81 -1.67 -5.70 1.38
CA ARG A 81 -0.85 -6.81 0.88
C ARG A 81 -1.71 -7.92 0.32
N GLU A 82 -2.78 -8.32 0.99
CA GLU A 82 -3.72 -9.31 0.46
C GLU A 82 -4.36 -8.84 -0.85
N GLN A 83 -4.68 -7.54 -0.95
CA GLN A 83 -5.20 -6.96 -2.19
C GLN A 83 -4.15 -6.88 -3.30
N ALA A 84 -2.91 -6.51 -2.96
CA ALA A 84 -1.83 -6.39 -3.94
C ALA A 84 -1.33 -7.75 -4.43
N SER A 85 -1.39 -8.79 -3.57
CA SER A 85 -1.01 -10.18 -3.87
C SER A 85 -2.01 -10.92 -4.77
N GLN A 86 -3.22 -10.37 -4.94
CA GLN A 86 -4.15 -10.93 -5.92
C GLN A 86 -3.58 -10.73 -7.33
N PRO A 87 -3.56 -11.79 -8.17
CA PRO A 87 -3.05 -11.68 -9.52
C PRO A 87 -3.84 -10.59 -10.25
N THR A 88 -3.12 -9.71 -10.93
CA THR A 88 -3.78 -8.69 -11.74
C THR A 88 -4.63 -9.38 -12.82
N GLN A 89 -5.68 -8.72 -13.30
CA GLN A 89 -6.48 -9.27 -14.42
C GLN A 89 -5.59 -9.63 -15.61
N THR A 90 -4.48 -8.91 -15.81
CA THR A 90 -3.47 -9.16 -16.84
C THR A 90 -2.75 -10.50 -16.62
N GLU A 91 -2.23 -10.79 -15.42
CA GLU A 91 -1.56 -12.06 -15.11
C GLU A 91 -2.52 -13.26 -15.16
N THR A 92 -3.75 -13.09 -14.67
CA THR A 92 -4.79 -14.12 -14.78
C THR A 92 -5.12 -14.42 -16.24
N ASN A 93 -5.18 -13.39 -17.08
CA ASN A 93 -5.41 -13.55 -18.51
C ASN A 93 -4.23 -14.22 -19.22
N THR A 94 -2.98 -13.87 -18.88
CA THR A 94 -1.78 -14.54 -19.43
C THR A 94 -1.74 -16.02 -19.04
N ALA A 95 -1.95 -16.35 -17.76
CA ALA A 95 -2.00 -17.74 -17.30
C ALA A 95 -3.13 -18.55 -17.98
N ASN A 96 -4.29 -17.92 -18.21
CA ASN A 96 -5.38 -18.54 -18.97
C ASN A 96 -5.02 -18.75 -20.45
N ILE A 97 -4.31 -17.83 -21.09
CA ILE A 97 -3.84 -17.96 -22.48
C ILE A 97 -2.81 -19.08 -22.61
N ASP A 98 -1.84 -19.17 -21.69
CA ASP A 98 -0.84 -20.25 -21.68
C ASP A 98 -1.50 -21.63 -21.48
N TYR A 99 -2.48 -21.73 -20.57
CA TYR A 99 -3.26 -22.95 -20.40
C TYR A 99 -4.01 -23.35 -21.69
N LEU A 100 -4.61 -22.38 -22.38
CA LEU A 100 -5.29 -22.59 -23.66
C LEU A 100 -4.30 -23.00 -24.77
N LEU A 101 -3.11 -22.41 -24.85
CA LEU A 101 -2.10 -22.79 -25.85
C LEU A 101 -1.52 -24.20 -25.59
N MET A 102 -1.37 -24.60 -24.33
CA MET A 102 -0.95 -25.96 -23.97
C MET A 102 -2.04 -27.01 -24.22
N THR A 103 -3.33 -26.66 -24.09
CA THR A 103 -4.46 -27.57 -24.36
C THR A 103 -4.87 -27.61 -25.84
N VAL A 104 -4.63 -26.55 -26.62
CA VAL A 104 -5.00 -26.48 -28.05
C VAL A 104 -3.82 -26.82 -28.96
N GLY A 105 -2.57 -26.78 -28.48
CA GLY A 105 -1.36 -27.18 -29.22
C GLY A 105 -1.06 -28.68 -29.23
N GLY A 106 -1.99 -29.50 -28.72
CA GLY A 106 -1.82 -30.94 -28.55
C GLY A 106 -2.95 -31.78 -29.12
N ASP A 107 -3.46 -31.49 -30.32
CA ASP A 107 -3.96 -32.53 -31.23
C ASP A 107 -4.07 -32.02 -32.69
N GLN A 108 -3.48 -32.83 -33.57
CA GLN A 108 -3.45 -32.84 -35.05
C GLN A 108 -2.53 -31.88 -35.81
#